data_AF-V4AGW3-F1
#
_entry.id   AF-V4AGW3-F1
#
_cell.length_a   1.000
_cell.length_b   1.000
_cell.length_c   1.000
_cell.angle_alpha   90.00
_cell.angle_beta   90.00
_cell.angle_gamma   90.00
#
_symmetry.space_group_name_H-M   'P 1'
#
loop_
_entity.id
_entity.type
_entity.pdbx_description
1 polymer ?
#
loop_
_entity_poly.entity_id
_entity_poly.type
_entity_poly.pdbx_seq_one_letter_code
_entity_poly.pdbx_strand_id
1 'polypeptide(L)'
;EIVTISPSIGLICKNSDQIDNKCEDYKIRFCCPKEPNCNGNWTEFFDRDDPSGNYDSEDLTNIQIEYPGKVCENPIGVDARLLNNLNYITSGEIVTISPSIGLICKNSDQIDNKCEDYKI
;
A
#
# COMPACT_ATOMS: atom_id res chain seq x y z
N GLU A 1 6.39 32.10 12.32
CA GLU A 1 5.74 31.99 11.01
C GLU A 1 4.22 32.03 11.20
N ILE A 2 3.53 32.82 10.40
CA ILE A 2 2.08 32.96 10.41
C ILE A 2 1.51 31.99 9.37
N VAL A 3 0.88 30.92 9.83
CA VAL A 3 0.23 29.91 8.98
C VAL A 3 -1.23 29.76 9.38
N THR A 4 -2.11 29.60 8.40
CA THR A 4 -3.52 29.26 8.64
C THR A 4 -3.68 27.76 8.43
N ILE A 5 -4.12 27.02 9.45
CA ILE A 5 -4.31 25.57 9.36
C ILE A 5 -5.70 25.15 9.82
N SER A 6 -6.39 24.35 9.03
CA SER A 6 -7.62 23.69 9.44
C SER A 6 -7.86 22.40 8.64
N PRO A 7 -8.72 21.49 9.14
CA PRO A 7 -9.14 20.33 8.35
C PRO A 7 -9.85 20.67 7.03
N SER A 8 -10.48 21.85 6.93
CA SER A 8 -11.25 22.26 5.74
C SER A 8 -10.44 23.04 4.70
N ILE A 9 -9.34 23.68 5.11
CA ILE A 9 -8.50 24.50 4.22
C ILE A 9 -7.09 23.93 4.02
N GLY A 10 -6.70 22.91 4.78
CA GLY A 10 -5.32 22.43 4.82
C GLY A 10 -4.40 23.43 5.52
N LEU A 11 -3.24 23.70 4.95
CA LEU A 11 -2.29 24.72 5.40
C LEU A 11 -2.12 25.78 4.33
N ILE A 12 -2.27 27.05 4.72
CA ILE A 12 -1.99 28.21 3.87
C ILE A 12 -0.93 29.06 4.56
N CYS A 13 0.14 29.33 3.83
CA CYS A 13 1.13 30.34 4.18
C CYS A 13 1.17 31.41 3.08
N LYS A 14 1.21 32.69 3.47
CA LYS A 14 1.42 33.82 2.55
C LYS A 14 2.74 34.50 2.89
N ASN A 15 3.61 34.62 1.89
CA ASN A 15 4.91 35.29 2.04
C ASN A 15 4.76 36.71 2.60
N SER A 16 3.75 37.46 2.15
CA SER A 16 3.47 38.83 2.61
C SER A 16 3.20 38.96 4.10
N ASP A 17 2.78 37.86 4.73
CA ASP A 17 2.40 37.84 6.15
C ASP A 17 3.60 37.41 7.02
N GLN A 18 4.74 37.07 6.41
CA GLN A 18 5.97 36.66 7.11
C GLN A 18 6.94 37.83 7.26
N ILE A 19 7.64 37.88 8.39
CA ILE A 19 8.64 38.92 8.69
C ILE A 19 9.80 38.89 7.68
N ASP A 20 10.15 37.71 7.18
CA ASP A 20 11.23 37.47 6.22
C ASP A 20 10.73 37.38 4.77
N ASN A 21 9.44 37.65 4.51
CA ASN A 21 8.79 37.52 3.21
C ASN A 21 8.87 36.10 2.60
N LYS A 22 9.03 35.05 3.41
CA LYS A 22 9.22 33.69 2.93
C LYS A 22 8.38 32.69 3.72
N CYS A 23 7.61 31.88 3.01
CA CYS A 23 7.04 30.65 3.54
C CYS A 23 8.04 29.50 3.40
N GLU A 24 8.06 28.61 4.39
CA GLU A 24 8.78 27.34 4.27
C GLU A 24 8.02 26.31 3.41
N ASP A 25 8.72 25.26 3.00
CA ASP A 25 8.15 24.15 2.23
C ASP A 25 7.52 23.10 3.17
N TYR A 26 6.19 23.13 3.23
CA TYR A 26 5.43 22.32 4.18
C TYR A 26 4.87 21.04 3.57
N LYS A 27 5.00 19.95 4.30
CA LYS A 27 4.19 18.75 4.10
C LYS A 27 3.06 18.68 5.13
N ILE A 28 1.85 18.35 4.68
CA ILE A 28 0.69 18.15 5.55
C ILE A 28 0.12 16.75 5.40
N ARG A 29 -0.60 16.30 6.43
CA ARG A 29 -1.41 15.08 6.40
C ARG A 29 -2.75 15.34 7.05
N PHE A 30 -3.81 14.74 6.52
CA PHE A 30 -5.16 14.83 7.09
C PHE A 30 -5.45 13.59 7.92
N CYS A 31 -6.13 13.79 9.05
CA CYS A 31 -6.70 12.70 9.84
C CYS A 31 -8.11 12.46 9.31
N CYS A 32 -8.28 11.42 8.48
CA CYS A 32 -9.59 10.98 8.04
C CYS A 32 -10.16 9.98 9.06
N PRO A 33 -11.44 10.11 9.49
CA PRO A 33 -12.09 9.04 10.21
C PRO A 33 -12.19 7.82 9.29
N LYS A 34 -11.65 6.68 9.73
CA LYS A 34 -12.22 5.39 9.30
C LYS A 34 -13.57 5.30 9.99
N GLU A 35 -14.64 5.06 9.24
CA GLU A 35 -15.98 4.75 9.75
C GLU A 35 -15.94 3.90 11.04
N PRO A 36 -16.90 4.05 11.99
CA PRO A 36 -16.75 3.55 13.36
C PRO A 36 -16.67 2.02 13.53
N ASN A 37 -16.84 1.22 12.47
CA ASN A 37 -16.94 -0.24 12.54
C ASN A 37 -16.14 -0.98 11.44
N CYS A 38 -14.83 -0.74 11.34
CA CYS A 38 -13.93 -1.63 10.60
C CYS A 38 -13.48 -2.81 11.48
N ASN A 39 -14.34 -3.82 11.64
CA ASN A 39 -13.86 -5.17 11.98
C ASN A 39 -13.99 -6.04 10.73
N GLY A 40 -13.19 -5.74 9.70
CA GLY A 40 -12.89 -6.73 8.67
C GLY A 40 -12.06 -7.84 9.32
N ASN A 41 -12.52 -9.09 9.22
CA ASN A 41 -11.67 -10.22 9.56
C ASN A 41 -10.66 -10.41 8.42
N TRP A 42 -9.39 -10.62 8.76
CA TRP A 42 -8.42 -11.08 7.79
C TRP A 42 -8.81 -12.47 7.29
N THR A 43 -8.60 -12.69 6.00
CA THR A 43 -8.70 -14.02 5.41
C THR A 43 -7.53 -14.89 5.87
N GLU A 44 -7.51 -16.14 5.44
CA GLU A 44 -6.25 -16.88 5.35
C GLU A 44 -5.30 -16.19 4.35
N PHE A 45 -4.01 -16.52 4.44
CA PHE A 45 -3.03 -16.09 3.43
C PHE A 45 -3.20 -16.94 2.17
N PHE A 46 -3.09 -16.29 1.02
CA PHE A 46 -3.06 -16.87 -0.31
C PHE A 46 -1.65 -16.77 -0.87
N ASP A 47 -1.20 -17.89 -1.43
CA ASP A 47 0.11 -18.13 -2.02
C ASP A 47 -0.20 -18.93 -3.29
N ARG A 48 -0.54 -18.19 -4.34
CA ARG A 48 -1.21 -18.68 -5.55
C ARG A 48 -0.23 -18.79 -6.71
N ASP A 49 0.76 -17.92 -6.78
CA ASP A 49 1.81 -17.91 -7.81
C ASP A 49 3.18 -18.20 -7.18
N ASP A 50 4.05 -18.86 -7.93
CA ASP A 50 5.45 -19.10 -7.53
C ASP A 50 6.36 -18.20 -8.40
N PRO A 51 7.55 -17.78 -7.93
CA PRO A 51 8.51 -16.96 -8.70
C PRO A 51 9.19 -17.72 -9.87
N SER A 52 8.64 -18.85 -10.30
CA SER A 52 9.17 -19.71 -11.37
C SER A 52 9.03 -19.09 -12.77
N GLY A 53 8.24 -18.03 -12.91
CA GLY A 53 7.98 -17.29 -14.15
C GLY A 53 8.76 -15.98 -14.28
N ASN A 54 8.12 -14.98 -14.90
CA ASN A 54 8.64 -13.61 -14.99
C ASN A 54 8.15 -12.70 -13.83
N TYR A 55 7.32 -13.26 -12.97
CA TYR A 55 6.57 -12.58 -11.93
C TYR A 55 6.47 -13.50 -10.72
N ASP A 56 6.15 -12.89 -9.60
CA ASP A 56 5.41 -13.51 -8.52
C ASP A 56 4.18 -12.62 -8.23
N SER A 57 2.97 -13.16 -8.29
CA SER A 57 1.73 -12.37 -8.40
C SER A 57 0.56 -12.95 -7.61
N GLU A 58 0.41 -12.43 -6.41
CA GLU A 58 -0.77 -12.57 -5.56
C GLU A 58 -1.81 -11.49 -5.87
N ASP A 59 -2.32 -11.45 -7.12
CA ASP A 59 -3.28 -10.43 -7.50
C ASP A 59 -4.72 -10.78 -7.10
N LEU A 60 -5.47 -9.75 -6.69
CA LEU A 60 -6.82 -9.90 -6.17
C LEU A 60 -7.78 -10.55 -7.17
N THR A 61 -7.64 -10.24 -8.46
CA THR A 61 -8.58 -10.74 -9.49
C THR A 61 -8.45 -12.26 -9.61
N ASN A 62 -7.22 -12.74 -9.71
CA ASN A 62 -6.94 -14.16 -9.80
C ASN A 62 -7.30 -14.90 -8.51
N ILE A 63 -7.01 -14.33 -7.34
CA ILE A 63 -7.41 -14.91 -6.05
C ILE A 63 -8.95 -15.02 -5.94
N GLN A 64 -9.71 -13.99 -6.35
CA GLN A 64 -11.17 -14.03 -6.32
C GLN A 64 -11.76 -15.06 -7.29
N ILE A 65 -11.12 -15.30 -8.44
CA ILE A 65 -11.52 -16.31 -9.42
C ILE A 65 -11.27 -17.72 -8.89
N GLU A 66 -10.10 -17.94 -8.28
CA GLU A 66 -9.66 -19.25 -7.80
C GLU A 66 -10.34 -19.65 -6.48
N TYR A 67 -10.60 -18.67 -5.61
CA TYR A 67 -11.21 -18.84 -4.30
C TYR A 67 -12.52 -18.03 -4.16
N PRO A 68 -13.58 -18.39 -4.91
CA PRO A 68 -14.81 -17.62 -4.95
C PRO A 68 -15.45 -17.51 -3.56
N GLY A 69 -15.70 -16.27 -3.13
CA GLY A 69 -16.33 -15.96 -1.84
C GLY A 69 -15.41 -16.04 -0.62
N LYS A 70 -14.12 -16.36 -0.79
CA LYS A 70 -13.12 -16.30 0.29
C LYS A 70 -12.61 -14.89 0.54
N VAL A 71 -12.50 -14.08 -0.51
CA VAL A 71 -12.15 -12.66 -0.44
C VAL A 71 -13.35 -11.83 -0.87
N CYS A 72 -13.61 -10.71 -0.18
CA CYS A 72 -14.66 -9.78 -0.58
C CYS A 72 -14.32 -9.09 -1.91
N GLU A 73 -15.33 -8.62 -2.63
CA GLU A 73 -15.17 -7.95 -3.93
C GLU A 73 -14.23 -6.74 -3.87
N ASN A 74 -14.33 -5.93 -2.80
CA ASN A 74 -13.56 -4.71 -2.61
C ASN A 74 -12.86 -4.69 -1.24
N PRO A 75 -11.67 -5.31 -1.11
CA PRO A 75 -10.89 -5.29 0.12
C PRO A 75 -10.45 -3.86 0.49
N ILE A 76 -10.33 -3.61 1.79
CA ILE A 76 -9.91 -2.32 2.35
C ILE A 76 -8.49 -2.35 2.95
N GLY A 77 -7.84 -3.51 2.90
CA GLY A 77 -6.51 -3.78 3.42
C GLY A 77 -5.90 -4.99 2.72
N VAL A 78 -4.56 -5.05 2.72
CA VAL A 78 -3.75 -6.17 2.24
C VAL A 78 -2.58 -6.35 3.20
N ASP A 79 -2.28 -7.57 3.61
CA ASP A 79 -1.10 -7.91 4.43
C ASP A 79 -0.24 -8.86 3.61
N ALA A 80 0.88 -8.39 3.09
CA ALA A 80 1.78 -9.21 2.29
C ALA A 80 3.00 -9.66 3.08
N ARG A 81 3.39 -10.91 2.88
CA ARG A 81 4.51 -11.56 3.57
C ARG A 81 5.31 -12.43 2.63
N LEU A 82 6.56 -12.67 3.00
CA LEU A 82 7.35 -13.77 2.45
C LEU A 82 6.83 -15.11 3.00
N LEU A 83 7.17 -16.24 2.37
CA LEU A 83 6.78 -17.56 2.89
C LEU A 83 7.30 -17.83 4.32
N ASN A 84 8.44 -17.25 4.69
CA ASN A 84 8.99 -17.32 6.05
C ASN A 84 8.24 -16.43 7.08
N ASN A 85 7.12 -15.80 6.68
CA ASN A 85 6.26 -14.90 7.47
C ASN A 85 6.86 -13.54 7.83
N LEU A 86 8.04 -13.20 7.30
CA LEU A 86 8.54 -11.83 7.40
C LEU A 86 7.69 -10.91 6.51
N ASN A 87 7.60 -9.64 6.92
CA ASN A 87 6.86 -8.64 6.14
C ASN A 87 7.52 -8.48 4.76
N TYR A 88 6.72 -8.32 3.70
CA TYR A 88 7.22 -8.23 2.32
C TYR A 88 8.33 -7.17 2.14
N ILE A 89 8.27 -6.05 2.89
CA ILE A 89 9.27 -4.96 2.81
C ILE A 89 10.69 -5.45 3.16
N THR A 90 10.81 -6.53 3.93
CA THR A 90 12.11 -7.09 4.33
C THR A 90 12.91 -7.69 3.18
N SER A 91 12.28 -8.03 2.05
CA SER A 91 13.00 -8.48 0.84
C SER A 91 13.81 -7.35 0.20
N GLY A 92 13.35 -6.11 0.32
CA GLY A 92 13.91 -4.95 -0.37
C GLY A 92 13.56 -4.88 -1.87
N GLU A 93 12.64 -5.72 -2.34
CA GLU A 93 12.22 -5.77 -3.74
C GLU A 93 11.24 -4.66 -4.12
N ILE A 94 11.21 -4.35 -5.41
CA ILE A 94 10.25 -3.42 -6.01
C ILE A 94 8.96 -4.19 -6.30
N VAL A 95 7.94 -3.97 -5.48
CA VAL A 95 6.61 -4.58 -5.65
C VAL A 95 5.51 -3.53 -5.79
N THR A 96 4.47 -3.86 -6.55
CA THR A 96 3.21 -3.11 -6.57
C THR A 96 2.25 -3.76 -5.60
N ILE A 97 1.74 -3.01 -4.62
CA ILE A 97 0.83 -3.55 -3.59
C ILE A 97 -0.30 -2.57 -3.25
N SER A 98 -1.54 -3.05 -3.25
CA SER A 98 -2.71 -2.30 -2.72
C SER A 98 -3.90 -3.23 -2.51
N PRO A 99 -4.91 -2.85 -1.69
CA PRO A 99 -6.09 -3.68 -1.48
C PRO A 99 -6.91 -3.97 -2.76
N SER A 100 -6.83 -3.09 -3.77
CA SER A 100 -7.52 -3.25 -5.06
C SER A 100 -6.71 -4.04 -6.09
N ILE A 101 -5.44 -4.34 -5.80
CA ILE A 101 -4.54 -5.04 -6.74
C ILE A 101 -4.10 -6.39 -6.18
N GLY A 102 -3.85 -6.50 -4.87
CA GLY A 102 -3.06 -7.58 -4.28
C GLY A 102 -1.58 -7.20 -4.22
N LEU A 103 -0.69 -8.16 -4.48
CA LEU A 103 0.75 -7.94 -4.64
C LEU A 103 1.21 -8.44 -6.01
N ILE A 104 2.05 -7.65 -6.68
CA ILE A 104 2.70 -8.04 -7.94
C ILE A 104 4.19 -7.68 -7.84
N CYS A 105 5.04 -8.69 -7.98
CA CYS A 105 6.46 -8.56 -8.22
C CYS A 105 6.77 -8.90 -9.68
N LYS A 106 7.67 -8.14 -10.31
CA LYS A 106 8.17 -8.42 -11.67
C LYS A 106 9.67 -8.66 -11.61
N ASN A 107 10.13 -9.77 -12.19
CA ASN A 107 11.56 -10.10 -12.22
C ASN A 107 12.39 -8.99 -12.88
N SER A 108 11.87 -8.38 -13.96
CA SER A 108 12.57 -7.32 -14.69
C SER A 108 12.83 -6.06 -13.89
N ASP A 109 12.10 -5.86 -12.80
CA ASP A 109 12.21 -4.68 -11.95
C ASP A 109 13.21 -4.93 -10.79
N GLN A 110 13.64 -6.18 -10.59
CA GLN A 110 14.57 -6.57 -9.53
C GLN A 110 16.03 -6.56 -9.99
N ILE A 111 16.94 -6.30 -9.06
CA ILE A 111 18.38 -6.18 -9.34
C ILE A 111 18.97 -7.53 -9.81
N ASP A 112 18.52 -8.62 -9.24
CA ASP A 112 18.97 -9.99 -9.56
C ASP A 112 18.10 -10.69 -10.61
N ASN A 113 17.13 -9.97 -11.20
CA ASN A 113 16.16 -10.47 -12.17
C ASN A 113 15.28 -11.62 -11.64
N LYS A 114 15.00 -11.62 -10.34
CA LYS A 114 14.16 -12.63 -9.71
C LYS A 114 13.30 -11.99 -8.64
N CYS A 115 12.06 -12.45 -8.50
CA CYS A 115 11.23 -12.16 -7.35
C CYS A 115 11.49 -13.18 -6.22
N GLU A 116 11.37 -12.70 -5.00
CA GLU A 116 11.08 -13.53 -3.84
C GLU A 116 9.64 -14.04 -3.90
N ASP A 117 9.34 -14.96 -2.99
CA ASP A 117 8.09 -15.73 -2.93
C ASP A 117 7.15 -15.14 -1.86
N TYR A 118 5.97 -14.69 -2.29
CA TYR A 118 5.04 -13.86 -1.53
C TYR A 118 3.68 -14.51 -1.31
N LYS A 119 3.04 -14.13 -0.21
CA LYS A 119 1.65 -14.46 0.09
C LYS A 119 0.89 -13.26 0.65
N ILE A 120 -0.42 -13.15 0.41
CA ILE A 120 -1.27 -12.04 0.89
C ILE A 120 -2.55 -12.46 1.61
#